data_AF-A0A2B4SLU4-F1
#
_entry.id   AF-A0A2B4SLU4-F1
#
_cell.length_a   1.000
_cell.length_b   1.000
_cell.length_c   1.000
_cell.angle_alpha   90.00
_cell.angle_beta   90.00
_cell.angle_gamma   90.00
#
_symmetry.space_group_name_H-M   'P 1'
#
loop_
_entity.id
_entity.type
_entity.pdbx_description
1 polymer ?
#
loop_
_entity_poly.entity_id
_entity_poly.type
_entity_poly.pdbx_seq_one_letter_code
_entity_poly.pdbx_strand_id
1 'polypeptide(L)'
;MYGPIASMAVNGSPLQRNPKRGIKEQGSDEIYPTLPFHRGHLAPAQTLSDTGYDGAGFRSTFYYTNAVPQRPAFNSGQWSQFERKIRDYAINDCTKDDGTLYLLTGTLFTNWNPHTDQKQVNDPSGAPKLANKGLPQFPAITVPSSLWTAGCCVKNGGAVGNFAVFGNNREHPSETYTSQASMNKLQAVIKDDKGSGQPEEVKLFPAFPGCMDDAKKVDLKARRGD
;
A
#
# COMPACT_ATOMS: atom_id res chain seq x y z
N MET A 1 -28.17 -0.44 -14.45
CA MET A 1 -28.28 -1.74 -15.14
C MET A 1 -27.35 -2.69 -14.41
N TYR A 2 -27.90 -3.51 -13.52
CA TYR A 2 -27.16 -4.47 -12.69
C TYR A 2 -27.23 -5.84 -13.34
N GLY A 3 -26.09 -6.53 -13.41
CA GLY A 3 -25.91 -7.87 -13.97
C GLY A 3 -24.56 -8.46 -13.51
N PRO A 4 -24.42 -9.79 -13.43
CA PRO A 4 -24.50 -10.45 -12.12
C PRO A 4 -23.41 -11.53 -11.83
N ILE A 5 -23.50 -12.10 -10.61
CA ILE A 5 -23.10 -13.44 -10.09
C ILE A 5 -21.60 -13.87 -9.95
N ALA A 6 -21.37 -14.50 -8.79
CA ALA A 6 -20.49 -15.65 -8.48
C ALA A 6 -18.99 -15.38 -8.23
N SER A 7 -18.30 -16.08 -7.32
CA SER A 7 -18.66 -16.99 -6.21
C SER A 7 -17.35 -17.31 -5.46
N MET A 8 -17.46 -17.51 -4.15
CA MET A 8 -16.63 -18.31 -3.22
C MET A 8 -15.11 -18.01 -3.05
N ALA A 9 -14.75 -17.94 -1.76
CA ALA A 9 -13.43 -17.65 -1.19
C ALA A 9 -12.73 -18.93 -0.71
N VAL A 10 -11.40 -18.98 -0.67
CA VAL A 10 -10.56 -19.65 0.36
C VAL A 10 -9.16 -19.00 0.39
N ASN A 11 -8.53 -18.91 1.57
CA ASN A 11 -7.09 -18.63 1.73
C ASN A 11 -6.25 -19.34 0.65
N GLY A 12 -5.45 -18.56 -0.10
CA GLY A 12 -4.75 -19.05 -1.30
C GLY A 12 -5.45 -18.72 -2.63
N SER A 13 -6.46 -17.84 -2.63
CA SER A 13 -7.18 -17.47 -3.86
C SER A 13 -6.25 -16.83 -4.91
N PRO A 14 -6.25 -17.32 -6.17
CA PRO A 14 -5.53 -16.68 -7.27
C PRO A 14 -6.00 -15.23 -7.47
N LEU A 15 -5.08 -14.34 -7.85
CA LEU A 15 -5.48 -13.01 -8.30
C LEU A 15 -6.40 -13.17 -9.52
N GLN A 16 -7.50 -12.41 -9.53
CA GLN A 16 -8.52 -12.53 -10.57
C GLN A 16 -7.98 -11.99 -11.90
N ARG A 17 -7.98 -12.85 -12.93
CA ARG A 17 -7.50 -12.55 -14.29
C ARG A 17 -8.45 -11.74 -15.14
N ASN A 18 -9.70 -11.54 -14.72
CA ASN A 18 -10.74 -11.21 -15.70
C ASN A 18 -10.44 -9.84 -16.34
N PRO A 19 -10.14 -9.76 -17.65
CA PRO A 19 -9.94 -8.48 -18.31
C PRO A 19 -11.31 -7.81 -18.35
N LYS A 20 -11.61 -6.98 -17.34
CA LYS A 20 -12.72 -6.05 -17.44
C LYS A 20 -12.44 -5.20 -18.68
N ARG A 21 -13.43 -5.09 -19.55
CA ARG A 21 -13.39 -4.26 -20.76
C ARG A 21 -12.83 -2.88 -20.39
N GLY A 22 -11.59 -2.58 -20.79
CA GLY A 22 -10.91 -1.31 -20.49
C GLY A 22 -9.55 -1.41 -19.79
N ILE A 23 -9.20 -2.52 -19.12
CA ILE A 23 -7.88 -2.70 -18.50
C ILE A 23 -6.97 -3.46 -19.47
N LYS A 24 -6.11 -2.73 -20.18
CA LYS A 24 -5.17 -3.28 -21.17
C LYS A 24 -3.83 -3.70 -20.56
N GLU A 25 -3.35 -2.93 -19.58
CA GLU A 25 -2.06 -3.14 -18.91
C GLU A 25 -2.28 -3.58 -17.46
N GLN A 26 -2.00 -4.85 -17.15
CA GLN A 26 -2.04 -5.39 -15.80
C GLN A 26 -1.08 -6.58 -15.66
N GLY A 27 -0.73 -6.92 -14.42
CA GLY A 27 0.01 -8.15 -14.13
C GLY A 27 -0.79 -9.43 -14.45
N SER A 28 -0.11 -10.57 -14.41
CA SER A 28 -0.71 -11.89 -14.59
C SER A 28 0.07 -12.97 -13.82
N ASP A 29 -0.47 -14.19 -13.70
CA ASP A 29 0.28 -15.27 -13.05
C ASP A 29 1.55 -15.61 -13.83
N GLU A 30 1.51 -15.44 -15.16
CA GLU A 30 2.67 -15.66 -16.02
C GLU A 30 3.81 -14.71 -15.69
N ILE A 31 3.54 -13.50 -15.20
CA ILE A 31 4.55 -12.53 -14.74
C ILE A 31 5.04 -12.85 -13.31
N TYR A 32 4.21 -13.54 -12.51
CA TYR A 32 4.53 -14.03 -11.16
C TYR A 32 4.69 -15.58 -11.11
N PRO A 33 5.49 -16.22 -11.97
CA PRO A 33 5.42 -17.67 -12.17
C PRO A 33 6.13 -18.46 -11.06
N THR A 34 7.14 -17.88 -10.40
CA THR A 34 8.00 -18.52 -9.37
C THR A 34 8.63 -17.45 -8.47
N LEU A 35 8.41 -17.50 -7.16
CA LEU A 35 8.71 -16.39 -6.24
C LEU A 35 10.17 -16.38 -5.78
N PRO A 36 10.80 -15.18 -5.79
CA PRO A 36 11.21 -14.58 -4.53
C PRO A 36 10.45 -13.27 -4.23
N PHE A 37 9.26 -13.09 -4.81
CA PHE A 37 8.39 -11.92 -4.61
C PHE A 37 6.95 -12.33 -4.32
N HIS A 38 6.30 -11.67 -3.38
CA HIS A 38 4.86 -11.76 -3.17
C HIS A 38 4.10 -10.79 -4.08
N ARG A 39 2.83 -11.13 -4.31
CA ARG A 39 1.82 -10.25 -4.92
C ARG A 39 1.28 -9.32 -3.82
N GLY A 40 2.07 -8.32 -3.46
CA GLY A 40 1.77 -7.47 -2.32
C GLY A 40 0.67 -6.46 -2.64
N HIS A 41 -0.43 -6.52 -1.90
CA HIS A 41 -1.59 -5.66 -2.10
C HIS A 41 -1.30 -4.20 -1.69
N LEU A 42 -1.78 -3.23 -2.47
CA LEU A 42 -1.75 -1.80 -2.10
C LEU A 42 -2.95 -1.45 -1.21
N ALA A 43 -4.17 -1.79 -1.63
CA ALA A 43 -5.35 -1.83 -0.77
C ALA A 43 -5.41 -3.19 -0.05
N PRO A 44 -5.17 -3.27 1.27
CA PRO A 44 -5.07 -4.56 1.95
C PRO A 44 -6.45 -5.22 2.09
N ALA A 45 -6.55 -6.50 1.75
CA ALA A 45 -7.82 -7.25 1.75
C ALA A 45 -8.58 -7.15 3.08
N GLN A 46 -7.86 -7.28 4.21
CA GLN A 46 -8.43 -7.23 5.56
C GLN A 46 -8.93 -5.85 5.96
N THR A 47 -8.47 -4.77 5.31
CA THR A 47 -8.99 -3.42 5.57
C THR A 47 -10.35 -3.22 4.91
N LEU A 48 -10.64 -3.97 3.84
CA LEU A 48 -11.90 -3.90 3.09
C LEU A 48 -12.80 -5.11 3.34
N SER A 49 -12.52 -5.92 4.37
CA SER A 49 -13.20 -7.20 4.63
C SER A 49 -14.69 -7.06 4.94
N ASP A 50 -15.08 -5.94 5.55
CA ASP A 50 -16.47 -5.63 5.93
C ASP A 50 -17.13 -4.62 4.97
N THR A 51 -16.58 -4.44 3.77
CA THR A 51 -17.12 -3.49 2.78
C THR A 51 -17.80 -4.19 1.61
N GLY A 52 -18.93 -3.64 1.16
CA GLY A 52 -19.71 -4.16 0.04
C GLY A 52 -20.53 -5.42 0.34
N TYR A 53 -21.52 -5.70 -0.51
CA TYR A 53 -22.39 -6.86 -0.35
C TYR A 53 -21.63 -8.18 -0.49
N ASP A 54 -21.90 -9.14 0.40
CA ASP A 54 -21.34 -10.49 0.36
C ASP A 54 -19.80 -10.51 0.32
N GLY A 55 -19.10 -9.61 1.01
CA GLY A 55 -17.62 -9.55 1.00
C GLY A 55 -17.00 -9.06 -0.32
N ALA A 56 -17.76 -8.30 -1.12
CA ALA A 56 -17.28 -7.75 -2.39
C ALA A 56 -16.03 -6.88 -2.24
N GLY A 57 -15.90 -6.13 -1.15
CA GLY A 57 -14.73 -5.31 -0.85
C GLY A 57 -13.46 -6.12 -0.71
N PHE A 58 -13.49 -7.18 0.12
CA PHE A 58 -12.39 -8.14 0.24
C PHE A 58 -11.97 -8.71 -1.12
N ARG A 59 -12.92 -9.20 -1.92
CA ARG A 59 -12.61 -9.80 -3.23
C ARG A 59 -12.05 -8.78 -4.22
N SER A 60 -12.49 -7.53 -4.14
CA SER A 60 -12.02 -6.47 -5.03
C SER A 60 -10.53 -6.16 -4.89
N THR A 61 -9.89 -6.55 -3.78
CA THR A 61 -8.44 -6.33 -3.60
C THR A 61 -7.58 -7.33 -4.36
N PHE A 62 -8.13 -8.46 -4.83
CA PHE A 62 -7.37 -9.53 -5.47
C PHE A 62 -7.25 -9.34 -6.99
N TYR A 63 -7.19 -8.11 -7.49
CA TYR A 63 -6.86 -7.80 -8.88
C TYR A 63 -5.39 -7.39 -9.00
N TYR A 64 -4.74 -7.72 -10.12
CA TYR A 64 -3.33 -7.36 -10.36
C TYR A 64 -3.07 -5.85 -10.39
N THR A 65 -4.08 -5.05 -10.73
CA THR A 65 -3.99 -3.58 -10.64
C THR A 65 -3.86 -3.07 -9.21
N ASN A 66 -4.12 -3.91 -8.21
CA ASN A 66 -3.92 -3.64 -6.78
C ASN A 66 -2.67 -4.33 -6.21
N ALA A 67 -1.83 -4.95 -7.03
CA ALA A 67 -0.68 -5.72 -6.57
C ALA A 67 0.63 -5.19 -7.14
N VAL A 68 1.67 -5.12 -6.31
CA VAL A 68 3.04 -4.81 -6.70
C VAL A 68 4.00 -5.89 -6.22
N PRO A 69 5.15 -6.14 -6.89
CA PRO A 69 6.12 -7.09 -6.41
C PRO A 69 6.70 -6.65 -5.05
N GLN A 70 6.45 -7.43 -4.00
CA GLN A 70 7.01 -7.16 -2.67
C GLN A 70 7.92 -8.30 -2.21
N ARG A 71 9.02 -7.99 -1.53
CA ARG A 71 9.91 -9.00 -0.93
C ARG A 71 9.19 -9.72 0.22
N PRO A 72 9.33 -11.05 0.36
CA PRO A 72 8.61 -11.83 1.38
C PRO A 72 8.80 -11.32 2.82
N ALA A 73 10.05 -11.01 3.18
CA ALA A 73 10.41 -10.49 4.50
C ALA A 73 9.79 -9.11 4.80
N PHE A 74 9.57 -8.31 3.75
CA PHE A 74 8.89 -7.02 3.86
C PHE A 74 7.37 -7.22 3.96
N ASN A 75 6.76 -7.85 2.95
CA ASN A 75 5.32 -8.07 2.84
C ASN A 75 4.74 -8.79 4.06
N SER A 76 5.25 -9.99 4.36
CA SER A 76 4.72 -10.83 5.44
C SER A 76 5.33 -10.50 6.81
N GLY A 77 6.38 -9.67 6.82
CA GLY A 77 7.00 -9.19 8.05
C GLY A 77 6.45 -7.83 8.45
N GLN A 78 7.33 -6.83 8.45
CA GLN A 78 7.07 -5.51 9.03
C GLN A 78 5.91 -4.77 8.35
N TRP A 79 5.72 -4.92 7.03
CA TRP A 79 4.62 -4.27 6.32
C TRP A 79 3.26 -4.79 6.82
N SER A 80 3.06 -6.11 6.88
CA SER A 80 1.82 -6.69 7.43
C SER A 80 1.55 -6.30 8.88
N GLN A 81 2.60 -6.07 9.68
CA GLN A 81 2.46 -5.61 11.07
C GLN A 81 1.90 -4.19 11.12
N PHE A 82 2.36 -3.29 10.23
CA PHE A 82 1.79 -1.95 10.14
C PHE A 82 0.37 -1.95 9.57
N GLU A 83 0.07 -2.81 8.58
CA GLU A 83 -1.32 -2.99 8.13
C GLU A 83 -2.24 -3.43 9.27
N ARG A 84 -1.78 -4.31 10.17
CA ARG A 84 -2.51 -4.69 11.39
C ARG A 84 -2.71 -3.49 12.31
N LYS A 85 -1.64 -2.76 12.65
CA LYS A 85 -1.73 -1.57 13.52
C LYS A 85 -2.67 -0.50 12.96
N ILE A 86 -2.70 -0.31 11.65
CA ILE A 86 -3.64 0.61 10.99
C ILE A 86 -5.08 0.15 11.18
N ARG A 87 -5.37 -1.15 11.01
CA ARG A 87 -6.71 -1.70 11.27
C ARG A 87 -7.09 -1.58 12.74
N ASP A 88 -6.17 -1.84 13.65
CA ASP A 88 -6.39 -1.66 15.08
C ASP A 88 -6.75 -0.20 15.41
N TYR A 89 -6.01 0.78 14.87
CA TYR A 89 -6.34 2.19 15.04
C TYR A 89 -7.69 2.55 14.40
N ALA A 90 -8.01 1.99 13.23
CA ALA A 90 -9.30 2.22 12.57
C ALA A 90 -10.45 1.81 13.51
N ILE A 91 -10.43 0.56 13.99
CA ILE A 91 -11.50 -0.04 14.81
C ILE A 91 -11.56 0.59 16.20
N ASN A 92 -10.40 0.85 16.82
CA ASN A 92 -10.33 1.22 18.23
C ASN A 92 -10.39 2.72 18.47
N ASP A 93 -10.11 3.54 17.47
CA ASP A 93 -9.99 4.99 17.69
C ASP A 93 -10.74 5.76 16.60
N CYS A 94 -10.39 5.55 15.34
CA CYS A 94 -10.86 6.45 14.30
C CYS A 94 -12.34 6.31 13.97
N THR A 95 -12.81 5.09 13.72
CA THR A 95 -14.19 4.85 13.28
C THR A 95 -15.16 4.70 14.44
N LYS A 96 -14.69 4.93 15.68
CA LYS A 96 -15.58 5.08 16.84
C LYS A 96 -16.35 6.39 16.72
N ASP A 97 -17.64 6.34 17.02
CA ASP A 97 -18.57 7.47 16.96
C ASP A 97 -18.56 8.18 15.59
N ASP A 98 -18.75 7.41 14.52
CA ASP A 98 -18.96 7.91 13.15
C ASP A 98 -17.77 8.63 12.49
N GLY A 99 -16.55 8.43 12.98
CA GLY A 99 -15.35 8.88 12.26
C GLY A 99 -15.08 8.06 11.00
N THR A 100 -14.41 8.68 10.02
CA THR A 100 -14.02 8.05 8.75
C THR A 100 -12.50 8.08 8.60
N LEU A 101 -11.90 6.91 8.36
CA LEU A 101 -10.47 6.79 8.05
C LEU A 101 -10.28 6.77 6.53
N TYR A 102 -9.61 7.80 6.01
CA TYR A 102 -9.12 7.84 4.63
C TYR A 102 -7.69 7.29 4.58
N LEU A 103 -7.43 6.37 3.66
CA LEU A 103 -6.10 5.80 3.43
C LEU A 103 -5.64 6.06 2.01
N LEU A 104 -4.40 6.47 1.85
CA LEU A 104 -3.68 6.54 0.58
C LEU A 104 -2.46 5.63 0.68
N THR A 105 -2.33 4.67 -0.22
CA THR A 105 -1.19 3.76 -0.28
C THR A 105 -0.57 3.83 -1.66
N GLY A 106 0.76 3.85 -1.70
CA GLY A 106 1.50 3.93 -2.95
C GLY A 106 2.89 3.32 -2.85
N THR A 107 3.57 3.33 -3.99
CA THR A 107 4.97 2.89 -4.13
C THR A 107 5.86 4.07 -4.44
N LEU A 108 7.16 3.92 -4.19
CA LEU A 108 8.19 4.87 -4.63
C LEU A 108 9.42 4.11 -5.15
N PHE A 109 10.24 4.81 -5.93
CA PHE A 109 11.60 4.37 -6.27
C PHE A 109 12.67 4.96 -5.33
N THR A 110 12.25 5.54 -4.21
CA THR A 110 13.15 6.05 -3.16
C THR A 110 13.30 5.04 -2.03
N ASN A 111 14.54 4.76 -1.61
CA ASN A 111 14.82 4.16 -0.31
C ASN A 111 15.06 5.25 0.74
N TRP A 112 14.56 5.04 1.95
CA TRP A 112 14.70 6.01 3.04
C TRP A 112 15.04 5.31 4.36
N ASN A 113 16.08 5.78 5.03
CA ASN A 113 16.39 5.43 6.41
C ASN A 113 15.88 6.54 7.34
N PRO A 114 14.79 6.29 8.09
CA PRO A 114 14.17 7.30 8.93
C PRO A 114 15.01 7.66 10.17
N HIS A 115 16.00 6.84 10.55
CA HIS A 115 16.88 7.11 11.69
C HIS A 115 17.96 8.14 11.38
N THR A 116 18.46 8.14 10.14
CA THR A 116 19.52 9.06 9.68
C THR A 116 18.99 10.13 8.72
N ASP A 117 17.70 10.05 8.35
CA ASP A 117 17.05 10.79 7.27
C ASP A 117 17.73 10.66 5.89
N GLN A 118 18.58 9.64 5.72
CA GLN A 118 19.25 9.39 4.45
C GLN A 118 18.28 8.84 3.41
N LYS A 119 18.26 9.46 2.23
CA LYS A 119 17.39 9.12 1.10
C LYS A 119 18.24 8.70 -0.09
N GLN A 120 17.79 7.68 -0.80
CA GLN A 120 18.38 7.21 -2.05
C GLN A 120 17.26 7.09 -3.09
N VAL A 121 17.19 8.06 -4.00
CA VAL A 121 16.30 7.98 -5.17
C VAL A 121 16.94 7.03 -6.19
N ASN A 122 16.22 5.99 -6.60
CA ASN A 122 16.69 5.02 -7.58
C ASN A 122 16.04 5.28 -8.94
N ASP A 123 16.80 5.09 -10.01
CA ASP A 123 16.24 5.12 -11.36
C ASP A 123 15.46 3.82 -11.64
N PRO A 124 14.15 3.89 -11.99
CA PRO A 124 13.37 2.71 -12.37
C PRO A 124 13.98 1.91 -13.53
N SER A 125 14.76 2.53 -14.40
CA SER A 125 15.42 1.86 -15.53
C SER A 125 16.42 0.79 -15.06
N GLY A 126 17.08 1.03 -13.93
CA GLY A 126 18.03 0.13 -13.28
C GLY A 126 17.43 -0.72 -12.16
N ALA A 127 16.14 -0.54 -11.86
CA ALA A 127 15.47 -1.31 -10.81
C ALA A 127 15.27 -2.78 -11.24
N PRO A 128 15.22 -3.73 -10.27
CA PRO A 128 14.86 -5.11 -10.56
C PRO A 128 13.51 -5.17 -11.29
N LYS A 129 13.40 -6.04 -12.29
CA LYS A 129 12.16 -6.29 -13.01
C LYS A 129 11.68 -7.70 -12.74
N LEU A 130 10.44 -7.82 -12.30
CA LEU A 130 9.75 -9.09 -12.23
C LEU A 130 9.29 -9.45 -13.64
N ALA A 131 9.88 -10.50 -14.20
CA ALA A 131 9.60 -10.95 -15.56
C ALA A 131 9.71 -12.47 -15.63
N ASN A 132 8.90 -13.09 -16.49
CA ASN A 132 9.07 -14.48 -16.85
C ASN A 132 9.92 -14.59 -18.10
N LYS A 133 11.19 -14.98 -17.92
CA LYS A 133 12.14 -15.13 -19.03
C LYS A 133 11.71 -16.19 -20.05
N GLY A 134 10.89 -17.16 -19.65
CA GLY A 134 10.33 -18.18 -20.54
C GLY A 134 9.09 -17.72 -21.32
N LEU A 135 8.50 -16.58 -20.96
CA LEU A 135 7.32 -16.01 -21.62
C LEU A 135 7.52 -14.51 -21.89
N PRO A 136 8.43 -14.15 -22.81
CA PRO A 136 8.81 -12.75 -23.08
C PRO A 136 7.67 -11.90 -23.67
N GLN A 137 6.58 -12.52 -24.12
CA GLN A 137 5.39 -11.82 -24.61
C GLN A 137 4.61 -11.12 -23.50
N PHE A 138 4.82 -11.49 -22.23
CA PHE A 138 4.22 -10.78 -21.10
C PHE A 138 5.17 -9.67 -20.62
N PRO A 139 4.67 -8.44 -20.42
CA PRO A 139 5.50 -7.33 -20.00
C PRO A 139 6.06 -7.55 -18.60
N ALA A 140 7.28 -7.09 -18.38
CA ALA A 140 7.91 -7.10 -17.06
C ALA A 140 7.30 -6.01 -16.17
N ILE A 141 7.21 -6.29 -14.87
CA ILE A 141 6.79 -5.30 -13.85
C ILE A 141 8.03 -4.82 -13.12
N THR A 142 8.26 -3.51 -13.11
CA THR A 142 9.34 -2.93 -12.31
C THR A 142 9.04 -3.09 -10.82
N VAL A 143 10.01 -3.61 -10.07
CA VAL A 143 9.90 -3.78 -8.62
C VAL A 143 10.13 -2.42 -7.94
N PRO A 144 9.18 -1.91 -7.14
CA PRO A 144 9.35 -0.63 -6.45
C PRO A 144 10.40 -0.73 -5.33
N SER A 145 11.08 0.37 -5.03
CA SER A 145 12.09 0.43 -3.96
C SER A 145 11.46 0.46 -2.57
N SER A 146 10.27 1.04 -2.44
CA SER A 146 9.57 1.18 -1.16
C SER A 146 8.06 1.35 -1.35
N LEU A 147 7.34 1.21 -0.24
CA LEU A 147 5.91 1.48 -0.12
C LEU A 147 5.65 2.50 1.00
N TRP A 148 4.52 3.18 0.90
CA TRP A 148 4.03 4.09 1.91
C TRP A 148 2.52 4.04 2.04
N THR A 149 2.03 4.33 3.25
CA THR A 149 0.60 4.54 3.54
C THR A 149 0.45 5.80 4.37
N ALA A 150 -0.37 6.74 3.89
CA ALA A 150 -0.82 7.90 4.64
C ALA A 150 -2.28 7.68 5.09
N GLY A 151 -2.59 8.04 6.33
CA GLY A 151 -3.92 7.91 6.89
C GLY A 151 -4.41 9.22 7.49
N CYS A 152 -5.68 9.55 7.25
CA CYS A 152 -6.35 10.64 7.94
C CYS A 152 -7.70 10.23 8.49
N CYS A 153 -7.85 10.40 9.80
CA CYS A 153 -9.10 10.24 10.50
C CYS A 153 -9.87 11.55 10.53
N VAL A 154 -11.10 11.53 10.05
CA VAL A 154 -11.98 12.71 9.97
C VAL A 154 -13.26 12.42 10.74
N LYS A 155 -13.65 13.36 11.61
CA LYS A 155 -14.90 13.31 12.38
C LYS A 155 -15.55 14.69 12.33
N ASN A 156 -16.87 14.74 12.10
CA ASN A 156 -17.63 15.99 11.97
C ASN A 156 -17.01 16.98 10.95
N GLY A 157 -16.48 16.46 9.83
CA GLY A 157 -15.85 17.26 8.78
C GLY A 157 -14.45 17.78 9.09
N GLY A 158 -13.91 17.52 10.30
CA GLY A 158 -12.58 17.92 10.72
C GLY A 158 -11.62 16.75 10.87
N ALA A 159 -10.34 16.95 10.51
CA ALA A 159 -9.30 15.98 10.82
C ALA A 159 -9.09 15.90 12.35
N VAL A 160 -9.10 14.69 12.89
CA VAL A 160 -8.91 14.41 14.33
C VAL A 160 -7.70 13.52 14.61
N GLY A 161 -7.14 12.88 13.58
CA GLY A 161 -5.92 12.09 13.70
C GLY A 161 -5.27 11.85 12.34
N ASN A 162 -3.95 11.75 12.30
CA ASN A 162 -3.21 11.39 11.09
C ASN A 162 -2.02 10.48 11.39
N PHE A 163 -1.59 9.72 10.39
CA PHE A 163 -0.35 8.96 10.44
C PHE A 163 0.24 8.78 9.05
N ALA A 164 1.54 8.54 9.00
CA ALA A 164 2.24 8.13 7.79
C ALA A 164 3.14 6.93 8.13
N VAL A 165 3.14 5.91 7.28
CA VAL A 165 4.01 4.74 7.36
C VAL A 165 4.79 4.64 6.07
N PHE A 166 6.06 4.31 6.17
CA PHE A 166 6.95 4.06 5.04
C PHE A 166 7.74 2.77 5.30
N GLY A 167 8.09 2.04 4.25
CA GLY A 167 9.02 0.92 4.36
C GLY A 167 9.68 0.54 3.03
N ASN A 168 10.97 0.21 3.10
CA ASN A 168 11.78 -0.23 1.98
C ASN A 168 11.48 -1.70 1.64
N ASN A 169 11.31 -1.96 0.34
CA ASN A 169 11.02 -3.27 -0.23
C ASN A 169 12.29 -4.13 -0.33
N ARG A 170 12.86 -4.51 0.83
CA ARG A 170 14.16 -5.18 0.95
C ARG A 170 14.01 -6.64 1.36
N GLU A 171 15.02 -7.43 1.01
CA GLU A 171 15.07 -8.86 1.29
C GLU A 171 15.41 -9.14 2.77
N HIS A 172 16.32 -8.35 3.35
CA HIS A 172 16.67 -8.48 4.75
C HIS A 172 15.75 -7.60 5.64
N PRO A 173 15.13 -8.15 6.69
CA PRO A 173 14.24 -7.41 7.59
C PRO A 173 14.86 -6.12 8.17
N SER A 174 16.15 -6.14 8.49
CA SER A 174 16.91 -5.01 9.05
C SER A 174 17.05 -3.83 8.09
N GLU A 175 16.94 -4.08 6.79
CA GLU A 175 17.05 -3.04 5.75
C GLU A 175 15.68 -2.48 5.33
N THR A 176 14.59 -3.10 5.78
CA THR A 176 13.25 -2.62 5.43
C THR A 176 12.99 -1.24 6.01
N TYR A 177 13.59 -0.91 7.17
CA TYR A 177 13.39 0.37 7.86
C TYR A 177 11.92 0.79 7.96
N THR A 178 11.01 -0.17 8.10
CA THR A 178 9.57 0.10 8.10
C THR A 178 9.19 0.83 9.39
N SER A 179 8.67 2.05 9.28
CA SER A 179 8.36 2.86 10.47
C SER A 179 7.31 3.93 10.19
N GLN A 180 6.86 4.60 11.26
CA GLN A 180 6.04 5.80 11.14
C GLN A 180 6.90 7.02 10.86
N ALA A 181 6.37 7.92 10.03
CA ALA A 181 6.90 9.24 9.73
C ALA A 181 5.88 10.34 10.09
N SER A 182 6.29 11.60 10.03
CA SER A 182 5.30 12.69 9.93
C SER A 182 4.74 12.77 8.51
N MET A 183 3.51 13.27 8.39
CA MET A 183 2.85 13.50 7.10
C MET A 183 3.68 14.42 6.20
N ASN A 184 4.27 15.46 6.78
CA ASN A 184 5.14 16.41 6.06
C ASN A 184 6.41 15.74 5.52
N LYS A 185 7.07 14.88 6.32
CA LYS A 185 8.24 14.13 5.85
C LYS A 185 7.88 13.18 4.73
N LEU A 186 6.79 12.41 4.87
CA LEU A 186 6.35 11.50 3.82
C LEU A 186 6.05 12.26 2.52
N GLN A 187 5.31 13.37 2.59
CA GLN A 187 5.01 14.18 1.40
C GLN A 187 6.28 14.70 0.73
N ALA A 188 7.30 15.11 1.49
CA ALA A 188 8.60 15.50 0.93
C ALA A 188 9.28 14.34 0.19
N VAL A 189 9.31 13.14 0.79
CA VAL A 189 9.89 11.95 0.14
C VAL A 189 9.15 11.59 -1.15
N ILE A 190 7.81 11.71 -1.19
CA ILE A 190 7.03 11.45 -2.40
C ILE A 190 7.34 12.49 -3.48
N LYS A 191 7.45 13.78 -3.12
CA LYS A 191 7.81 14.85 -4.07
C LYS A 191 9.21 14.68 -4.66
N ASP A 192 10.14 14.19 -3.86
CA ASP A 192 11.53 13.96 -4.28
C ASP A 192 11.68 12.72 -5.17
N ASP A 193 10.68 11.83 -5.22
CA ASP A 193 10.72 10.61 -6.03
C ASP A 193 10.52 10.89 -7.52
N LYS A 194 11.63 11.12 -8.20
CA LYS A 194 11.66 11.31 -9.66
C LYS A 194 11.40 10.02 -10.44
N GLY A 195 11.56 8.86 -9.80
CA GLY A 195 11.39 7.57 -10.47
C GLY A 195 9.92 7.22 -10.75
N SER A 196 8.99 7.67 -9.89
CA SER A 196 7.55 7.42 -10.09
C SER A 196 6.89 8.37 -11.09
N GLY A 197 7.65 9.03 -11.97
CA GLY A 197 7.13 9.89 -13.03
C GLY A 197 7.10 11.38 -12.69
N GLN A 198 7.90 11.84 -11.73
CA GLN A 198 8.07 13.25 -11.36
C GLN A 198 6.74 13.98 -11.11
N PRO A 199 6.01 13.65 -10.03
CA PRO A 199 4.71 14.28 -9.78
C PRO A 199 4.89 15.79 -9.57
N GLU A 200 4.30 16.60 -10.47
CA GLU A 200 4.40 18.07 -10.43
C GLU A 200 3.79 18.67 -9.15
N GLU A 201 2.75 18.03 -8.61
CA GLU A 201 2.14 18.43 -7.35
C GLU A 201 1.63 17.22 -6.56
N VAL A 202 2.13 17.05 -5.33
CA VAL A 202 1.64 16.06 -4.37
C VAL A 202 1.07 16.79 -3.16
N LYS A 203 -0.24 16.65 -2.96
CA LYS A 203 -0.98 17.12 -1.78
C LYS A 203 -1.67 15.93 -1.15
N LEU A 204 -1.21 15.51 0.04
CA LEU A 204 -1.89 14.48 0.81
C LEU A 204 -3.13 15.10 1.49
N PHE A 205 -4.30 14.49 1.27
CA PHE A 205 -5.59 14.90 1.85
C PHE A 205 -5.95 16.40 1.66
N PRO A 206 -5.99 16.92 0.42
CA PRO A 206 -6.24 18.35 0.17
C PRO A 206 -7.61 18.83 0.68
N ALA A 207 -8.60 17.94 0.75
CA ALA A 207 -9.92 18.24 1.31
C ALA A 207 -9.92 18.43 2.84
N PHE A 208 -8.87 17.95 3.52
CA PHE A 208 -8.75 17.99 4.98
C PHE A 208 -7.35 18.46 5.39
N PRO A 209 -7.04 19.77 5.27
CA PRO A 209 -5.69 20.28 5.55
C PRO A 209 -5.16 19.96 6.97
N GLY A 210 -6.07 19.79 7.94
CA GLY A 210 -5.73 19.36 9.29
C GLY A 210 -5.07 17.98 9.37
N CYS A 211 -5.14 17.15 8.32
CA CYS A 211 -4.42 15.87 8.24
C CYS A 211 -2.90 16.06 8.11
N MET A 212 -2.41 17.26 7.76
CA MET A 212 -0.99 17.58 7.65
C MET A 212 -0.39 18.17 8.94
N ASP A 213 -1.23 18.35 9.97
CA ASP A 213 -0.87 18.95 11.25
C ASP A 213 -0.21 17.90 12.16
N ASP A 214 1.07 18.11 12.49
CA ASP A 214 1.83 17.20 13.36
C ASP A 214 1.22 17.10 14.78
N ALA A 215 0.44 18.09 15.23
CA ALA A 215 -0.27 18.03 16.50
C ALA A 215 -1.40 16.98 16.52
N LYS A 216 -1.87 16.54 15.35
CA LYS A 216 -2.87 15.47 15.20
C LYS A 216 -2.25 14.11 14.88
N LYS A 217 -0.92 14.01 14.92
CA LYS A 217 -0.24 12.74 14.66
C LYS A 217 -0.64 11.72 15.72
N VAL A 218 -1.02 10.52 15.28
CA VAL A 218 -1.26 9.37 16.15
C VAL A 218 -0.09 8.41 16.09
N ASP A 219 0.19 7.74 17.20
CA ASP A 219 1.15 6.65 17.24
C ASP A 219 0.42 5.32 17.06
N LEU A 220 0.66 4.66 15.92
CA LEU A 220 0.17 3.33 15.65
C LEU A 220 0.83 2.30 16.59
N LYS A 221 0.08 1.88 17.61
CA LYS A 221 0.50 0.89 18.61
C LYS A 221 0.05 -0.51 18.18
N ALA A 222 0.87 -1.52 18.48
CA ALA A 222 0.39 -2.89 18.50
C ALA A 222 -0.55 -3.07 19.71
N ARG A 223 -1.53 -3.96 19.57
CA ARG A 223 -2.39 -4.35 20.68
C ARG A 223 -1.53 -4.86 21.85
N ARG A 224 -1.80 -4.44 23.09
CA ARG A 224 -1.28 -5.12 24.28
C ARG A 224 -2.05 -6.43 24.40
N GLY A 225 -1.42 -7.56 24.07
CA GLY A 225 -2.03 -8.89 24.22
C GLY A 225 -1.69 -9.92 23.16
N ASP A 226 -0.79 -9.63 22.21
CA ASP A 226 -0.19 -10.64 21.33
C ASP A 226 1.04 -11.28 21.99
#